data_AF-A0A1Y3ART4-F1
#
_entry.id   AF-A0A1Y3ART4-F1
#
_cell.length_a   1.000
_cell.length_b   1.000
_cell.length_c   1.000
_cell.angle_alpha   90.00
_cell.angle_beta   90.00
_cell.angle_gamma   90.00
#
_symmetry.space_group_name_H-M   'P 1'
#
loop_
_entity.id
_entity.type
_entity.pdbx_description
1 polymer ?
#
loop_
_entity_poly.entity_id
_entity_poly.type
_entity_poly.pdbx_seq_one_letter_code
_entity_poly.pdbx_strand_id
1 'polypeptide(L)'
;MILHNPFKLIILFLTIIITIFSRPINASQYLLSKKSGCSETDQRRIDEIASRFYAPGPNSPTFPTNYAELKPFCRDIRNVSKTIESFMLRCYTKEVVQYAKIIFYTINRQMRNYCKKRSKRLTSLLKIAPCVNRHLRTETICLDNWLKDFSRIPDLENDKDKIIHGCW
;
A
#
# COMPACT_ATOMS: atom_id res chain seq x y z
N MET A 1 57.63 9.95 32.83
CA MET A 1 57.69 9.87 31.36
C MET A 1 56.31 9.45 30.88
N ILE A 2 55.54 10.41 30.38
CA ILE A 2 54.15 10.23 29.95
C ILE A 2 54.16 9.45 28.63
N LEU A 3 53.40 8.37 28.54
CA LEU A 3 52.75 8.04 27.28
C LEU A 3 51.30 7.69 27.59
N HIS A 4 50.51 8.72 27.92
CA HIS A 4 49.08 8.71 27.66
C HIS A 4 48.94 8.50 26.15
N ASN A 5 48.75 7.25 25.74
CA ASN A 5 48.84 6.84 24.36
C ASN A 5 47.63 7.44 23.62
N PRO A 6 47.81 8.53 22.85
CA PRO A 6 46.69 9.31 22.30
C PRO A 6 45.85 8.45 21.34
N PHE A 7 46.46 7.41 20.76
CA PHE A 7 45.80 6.40 19.96
C PHE A 7 44.68 5.68 20.71
N LYS A 8 44.86 5.34 22.00
CA LYS A 8 43.82 4.65 22.77
C LYS A 8 42.61 5.56 23.01
N LEU A 9 42.84 6.86 23.24
CA LEU A 9 41.77 7.84 23.41
C LEU A 9 41.02 8.08 22.09
N ILE A 10 41.73 8.13 20.97
CA ILE A 10 41.15 8.30 19.63
C ILE A 10 40.33 7.07 19.24
N ILE A 11 40.84 5.86 19.49
CA ILE A 11 40.10 4.61 19.24
C ILE A 11 38.84 4.56 20.11
N LEU A 12 38.94 4.93 21.39
CA LEU A 12 37.77 5.00 22.28
C LEU A 12 36.73 5.99 21.74
N PHE A 13 37.15 7.19 21.33
CA PHE A 13 36.26 8.19 20.73
C PHE A 13 35.62 7.69 19.43
N LEU A 14 36.39 7.05 18.55
CA LEU A 14 35.88 6.46 17.30
C LEU A 14 34.88 5.34 17.58
N THR A 15 35.13 4.47 18.56
CA THR A 15 34.16 3.41 18.93
C THR A 15 32.87 3.97 19.53
N ILE A 16 32.95 5.06 20.29
CA ILE A 16 31.77 5.76 20.83
C ILE A 16 30.98 6.44 19.70
N ILE A 17 31.66 7.13 18.78
CA ILE A 17 31.04 7.74 17.60
C ILE A 17 30.37 6.65 16.75
N ILE A 18 31.10 5.58 16.43
CA ILE A 18 30.55 4.47 15.63
C ILE A 18 29.33 3.87 16.34
N THR A 19 29.35 3.59 17.65
CA THR A 19 28.17 3.04 18.35
C THR A 19 26.98 4.00 18.43
N ILE A 20 27.20 5.31 18.50
CA ILE A 20 26.14 6.34 18.46
C ILE A 20 25.54 6.46 17.05
N PHE A 21 26.37 6.44 16.01
CA PHE A 21 25.93 6.57 14.61
C PHE A 21 25.48 5.24 13.97
N SER A 22 25.83 4.09 14.55
CA SER A 22 25.41 2.75 14.09
C SER A 22 24.07 2.32 14.66
N ARG A 23 23.34 3.19 15.37
CA ARG A 23 21.94 2.87 15.69
C ARG A 23 21.23 2.62 14.36
N PRO A 24 20.64 1.42 14.14
CA PRO A 24 19.87 1.18 12.94
C PRO A 24 18.73 2.19 12.96
N ILE A 25 18.80 3.19 12.08
CA ILE A 25 17.65 4.02 11.78
C ILE A 25 16.70 3.04 11.10
N ASN A 26 15.71 2.54 11.84
CA ASN A 26 14.59 1.80 11.30
C ASN A 26 13.77 2.77 10.43
N ALA A 27 14.31 3.13 9.26
CA ALA A 27 13.72 4.11 8.34
C ALA A 27 12.31 3.68 7.90
N SER A 28 12.04 2.37 7.88
CA SER A 28 10.71 1.80 7.66
C SER A 28 9.68 2.24 8.71
N GLN A 29 10.08 2.35 9.98
CA GLN A 29 9.21 2.73 11.09
C GLN A 29 8.90 4.24 11.08
N TYR A 30 9.85 5.05 10.59
CA TYR A 30 9.67 6.50 10.44
C TYR A 30 8.82 6.87 9.24
N LEU A 31 8.97 6.15 8.12
CA LEU A 31 8.16 6.38 6.93
C LEU A 31 6.68 6.14 7.23
N LEU A 32 6.30 5.05 7.89
CA LEU A 32 4.89 4.79 8.23
C LEU A 32 4.42 5.46 9.54
N SER A 33 5.21 6.39 10.10
CA SER A 33 4.84 7.07 11.34
C SER A 33 3.58 7.91 11.15
N LYS A 34 2.58 7.68 12.01
CA LYS A 34 1.33 8.43 12.00
C LYS A 34 1.52 9.78 12.67
N LYS A 35 0.88 10.81 12.11
CA LYS A 35 0.69 12.10 12.80
C LYS A 35 -0.19 11.92 14.04
N SER A 36 0.08 12.72 15.07
CA SER A 36 -0.76 12.79 16.27
C SER A 36 -2.20 13.14 15.90
N GLY A 37 -3.18 12.39 16.41
CA GLY A 37 -4.61 12.62 16.16
C GLY A 37 -5.26 11.71 15.12
N CYS A 38 -4.54 10.72 14.58
CA CYS A 38 -5.12 9.67 13.74
C CYS A 38 -5.32 8.38 14.53
N SER A 39 -6.57 8.02 14.77
CA SER A 39 -6.94 6.85 15.57
C SER A 39 -6.77 5.53 14.79
N GLU A 40 -6.72 4.41 15.51
CA GLU A 40 -6.79 3.09 14.88
C GLU A 40 -8.15 2.84 14.21
N THR A 41 -9.23 3.43 14.73
CA THR A 41 -10.56 3.30 14.14
C THR A 41 -10.64 4.01 12.78
N ASP A 42 -10.00 5.18 12.63
CA ASP A 42 -9.87 5.85 11.33
C ASP A 42 -9.11 4.99 10.32
N GLN A 43 -8.04 4.32 10.76
CA GLN A 43 -7.28 3.43 9.89
C GLN A 43 -8.13 2.23 9.45
N ARG A 44 -8.77 1.52 10.38
CA ARG A 44 -9.64 0.38 10.05
C ARG A 44 -10.74 0.76 9.07
N ARG A 45 -11.36 1.93 9.25
CA ARG A 45 -12.37 2.45 8.32
C ARG A 45 -11.80 2.64 6.91
N ILE A 46 -10.59 3.18 6.80
CA ILE A 46 -9.95 3.40 5.50
C ILE A 46 -9.51 2.09 4.86
N ASP A 47 -9.03 1.14 5.65
CA ASP A 47 -8.68 -0.20 5.20
C ASP A 47 -9.93 -0.93 4.66
N GLU A 48 -11.09 -0.80 5.34
CA GLU A 48 -12.36 -1.33 4.85
C GLU A 48 -12.83 -0.65 3.55
N ILE A 49 -12.67 0.66 3.44
CA ILE A 49 -13.00 1.40 2.22
C ILE A 49 -12.08 1.00 1.05
N ALA A 50 -10.79 0.82 1.33
CA ALA A 50 -9.80 0.44 0.34
C ALA A 50 -9.97 -1.02 -0.12
N SER A 51 -10.25 -1.94 0.82
CA SER A 51 -10.40 -3.37 0.54
C SER A 51 -11.54 -3.65 -0.42
N ARG A 52 -12.63 -2.88 -0.33
CA ARG A 52 -13.74 -2.96 -1.29
C ARG A 52 -13.26 -2.73 -2.73
N PHE A 53 -12.33 -1.83 -2.98
CA PHE A 53 -11.98 -1.43 -4.35
C PHE A 53 -10.69 -2.05 -4.91
N TYR A 54 -9.76 -2.44 -4.06
CA TYR A 54 -8.43 -2.90 -4.48
C TYR A 54 -8.21 -4.40 -4.32
N ALA A 55 -9.09 -5.11 -3.61
CA ALA A 55 -9.01 -6.55 -3.43
C ALA A 55 -10.26 -7.25 -3.96
N PRO A 56 -10.12 -8.39 -4.67
CA PRO A 56 -11.18 -9.38 -4.82
C PRO A 56 -11.66 -9.87 -3.46
N GLY A 57 -12.95 -10.15 -3.33
CA GLY A 57 -13.55 -10.46 -2.04
C GLY A 57 -15.08 -10.36 -2.05
N PRO A 58 -15.74 -10.85 -0.98
CA PRO A 58 -17.19 -10.85 -0.87
C PRO A 58 -17.80 -9.43 -0.93
N ASN A 59 -17.04 -8.43 -0.48
CA ASN A 59 -17.47 -7.03 -0.42
C ASN A 59 -17.03 -6.20 -1.64
N SER A 60 -16.39 -6.80 -2.65
CA SER A 60 -15.94 -6.07 -3.82
C SER A 60 -17.13 -5.65 -4.71
N PRO A 61 -17.14 -4.42 -5.23
CA PRO A 61 -18.17 -3.96 -6.14
C PRO A 61 -18.06 -4.72 -7.44
N THR A 62 -19.20 -5.03 -8.03
CA THR A 62 -19.25 -5.62 -9.37
C THR A 62 -18.79 -4.60 -10.39
N PHE A 63 -17.94 -5.02 -11.32
CA PHE A 63 -17.61 -4.20 -12.48
C PHE A 63 -18.85 -3.96 -13.35
N PRO A 64 -19.00 -2.76 -13.94
CA PRO A 64 -20.10 -2.46 -14.83
C PRO A 64 -20.16 -3.43 -16.01
N THR A 65 -21.33 -3.98 -16.28
CA THR A 65 -21.60 -4.85 -17.43
C THR A 65 -22.17 -4.07 -18.63
N ASN A 66 -22.61 -2.84 -18.38
CA ASN A 66 -23.19 -1.95 -19.37
C ASN A 66 -22.90 -0.48 -19.05
N TYR A 67 -23.27 0.40 -19.99
CA TYR A 67 -23.03 1.84 -19.85
C TYR A 67 -23.91 2.51 -18.78
N ALA A 68 -25.05 1.94 -18.41
CA ALA A 68 -25.91 2.50 -17.37
C ALA A 68 -25.26 2.33 -15.99
N GLU A 69 -24.64 1.17 -15.75
CA GLU A 69 -23.88 0.85 -14.52
C GLU A 69 -22.54 1.60 -14.43
N LEU A 70 -22.00 2.08 -15.55
CA LEU A 70 -20.69 2.74 -15.57
C LEU A 70 -20.67 4.05 -14.79
N LYS A 71 -21.71 4.88 -14.92
CA LYS A 71 -21.79 6.20 -14.27
C LYS A 71 -21.80 6.12 -12.73
N PRO A 72 -22.63 5.29 -12.08
CA PRO A 72 -22.58 5.14 -10.62
C PRO A 72 -21.24 4.56 -10.16
N PHE A 73 -20.75 3.49 -10.80
CA PHE A 73 -19.44 2.89 -10.47
C PHE A 73 -18.28 3.91 -10.49
N CYS A 74 -18.23 4.73 -11.55
CA CYS A 74 -17.24 5.78 -11.70
C CYS A 74 -17.34 6.89 -10.64
N ARG A 75 -18.54 7.15 -10.10
CA ARG A 75 -18.75 8.09 -9.01
C ARG A 75 -18.21 7.52 -7.70
N ASP A 76 -18.51 6.25 -7.44
CA ASP A 76 -18.13 5.58 -6.19
C ASP A 76 -16.61 5.46 -6.07
N ILE A 77 -15.92 5.03 -7.13
CA ILE A 77 -14.44 4.97 -7.14
C ILE A 77 -13.83 6.35 -6.88
N ARG A 78 -14.40 7.40 -7.48
CA ARG A 78 -13.89 8.76 -7.27
C ARG A 78 -14.05 9.20 -5.82
N ASN A 79 -15.17 8.86 -5.20
CA ASN A 79 -15.42 9.18 -3.80
C ASN A 79 -14.43 8.44 -2.90
N VAL A 80 -14.23 7.14 -3.14
CA VAL A 80 -13.24 6.32 -2.41
C VAL A 80 -11.83 6.88 -2.54
N SER A 81 -11.36 7.16 -3.77
CA SER A 81 -10.03 7.72 -3.96
C SER A 81 -9.84 9.05 -3.20
N LYS A 82 -10.85 9.93 -3.20
CA LYS A 82 -10.80 11.19 -2.45
C LYS A 82 -10.76 10.97 -0.94
N THR A 83 -11.53 10.01 -0.44
CA THR A 83 -11.57 9.68 1.00
C THR A 83 -10.21 9.16 1.46
N ILE A 84 -9.61 8.24 0.71
CA ILE A 84 -8.29 7.69 1.05
C ILE A 84 -7.23 8.79 0.93
N GLU A 85 -7.23 9.58 -0.14
CA GLU A 85 -6.29 10.70 -0.29
C GLU A 85 -6.37 11.69 0.88
N SER A 86 -7.58 12.05 1.30
CA SER A 86 -7.82 12.98 2.42
C SER A 86 -7.31 12.40 3.75
N PHE A 87 -7.47 11.08 3.94
CA PHE A 87 -6.88 10.39 5.10
C PHE A 87 -5.36 10.41 5.03
N MET A 88 -4.76 10.08 3.88
CA MET A 88 -3.31 10.04 3.73
C MET A 88 -2.67 11.39 4.04
N LEU A 89 -3.26 12.49 3.52
CA LEU A 89 -2.81 13.86 3.76
C LEU A 89 -2.83 14.24 5.25
N ARG A 90 -3.88 13.81 5.96
CA ARG A 90 -4.10 14.12 7.36
C ARG A 90 -3.23 13.29 8.28
N CYS A 91 -3.03 12.00 7.97
CA CYS A 91 -2.48 11.04 8.92
C CYS A 91 -1.02 10.68 8.72
N TYR A 92 -0.45 10.96 7.55
CA TYR A 92 0.95 10.61 7.28
C TYR A 92 1.82 11.83 6.99
N THR A 93 3.13 11.61 7.11
CA THR A 93 4.18 12.58 6.79
C THR A 93 4.21 12.93 5.31
N LYS A 94 4.93 14.00 4.97
CA LYS A 94 4.96 14.55 3.60
C LYS A 94 5.53 13.53 2.60
N GLU A 95 6.50 12.74 3.04
CA GLU A 95 7.18 11.71 2.25
C GLU A 95 6.19 10.63 1.81
N VAL A 96 5.44 10.03 2.75
CA VAL A 96 4.40 9.04 2.44
C VAL A 96 3.34 9.62 1.54
N VAL A 97 2.91 10.85 1.83
CA VAL A 97 1.91 11.55 1.02
C VAL A 97 2.38 11.72 -0.43
N GLN A 98 3.67 11.99 -0.67
CA GLN A 98 4.22 12.11 -2.02
C GLN A 98 4.15 10.78 -2.78
N TYR A 99 4.53 9.67 -2.13
CA TYR A 99 4.37 8.34 -2.74
C TYR A 99 2.90 8.00 -3.02
N ALA A 100 2.01 8.25 -2.05
CA ALA A 100 0.59 8.03 -2.19
C ALA A 100 0.00 8.87 -3.36
N LYS A 101 0.43 10.13 -3.52
CA LYS A 101 0.02 10.98 -4.64
C LYS A 101 0.40 10.40 -6.01
N ILE A 102 1.58 9.78 -6.14
CA ILE A 102 1.99 9.12 -7.39
C ILE A 102 1.07 7.94 -7.71
N ILE A 103 0.79 7.11 -6.70
CA ILE A 103 -0.12 5.96 -6.82
C ILE A 103 -1.52 6.44 -7.22
N PHE A 104 -2.08 7.41 -6.48
CA PHE A 104 -3.41 7.96 -6.76
C PHE A 104 -3.47 8.68 -8.11
N TYR A 105 -2.40 9.35 -8.54
CA TYR A 105 -2.36 9.98 -9.86
C TYR A 105 -2.55 8.94 -10.96
N THR A 106 -1.83 7.81 -10.87
CA THR A 106 -1.91 6.71 -11.84
C THR A 106 -3.31 6.11 -11.86
N ILE A 107 -3.85 5.75 -10.69
CA ILE A 107 -5.20 5.18 -10.56
C ILE A 107 -6.24 6.16 -11.11
N ASN A 108 -6.22 7.42 -10.67
CA ASN A 108 -7.17 8.43 -11.12
C ASN A 108 -7.08 8.72 -12.61
N ARG A 109 -5.88 8.65 -13.21
CA ARG A 109 -5.71 8.78 -14.66
C ARG A 109 -6.39 7.64 -15.40
N GLN A 110 -6.17 6.40 -14.97
CA GLN A 110 -6.83 5.24 -15.58
C GLN A 110 -8.35 5.31 -15.42
N MET A 111 -8.81 5.69 -14.23
CA MET A 111 -10.24 5.86 -13.97
C MET A 111 -10.87 6.96 -14.81
N ARG A 112 -10.21 8.10 -15.01
CA ARG A 112 -10.70 9.13 -15.94
C ARG A 112 -10.83 8.57 -17.36
N ASN A 113 -9.87 7.80 -17.83
CA ASN A 113 -9.94 7.19 -19.16
C ASN A 113 -11.09 6.18 -19.27
N TYR A 114 -11.29 5.35 -18.24
CA TYR A 114 -12.37 4.39 -18.14
C TYR A 114 -13.75 5.07 -18.09
N CYS A 115 -13.87 6.19 -17.38
CA CYS A 115 -15.14 6.84 -17.07
C CYS A 115 -15.59 7.94 -18.05
N LYS A 116 -14.71 8.43 -18.94
CA LYS A 116 -14.96 9.68 -19.70
C LYS A 116 -15.65 9.47 -21.05
N LYS A 117 -15.22 8.50 -21.86
CA LYS A 117 -15.76 8.33 -23.22
C LYS A 117 -16.06 6.87 -23.54
N ARG A 118 -17.18 6.66 -24.23
CA ARG A 118 -17.46 5.40 -24.92
C ARG A 118 -16.31 5.14 -25.90
N SER A 119 -15.63 4.01 -25.72
CA SER A 119 -14.52 3.61 -26.57
C SER A 119 -14.65 2.12 -26.89
N LYS A 120 -14.01 1.66 -27.96
CA LYS A 120 -13.95 0.23 -28.30
C LYS A 120 -13.35 -0.57 -27.14
N ARG A 121 -12.31 -0.03 -26.50
CA ARG A 121 -11.68 -0.61 -25.30
C ARG A 121 -12.66 -0.74 -24.15
N LEU A 122 -13.38 0.32 -23.80
CA LEU A 122 -14.40 0.27 -22.73
C LEU A 122 -15.50 -0.74 -23.06
N THR A 123 -15.97 -0.78 -24.31
CA THR A 123 -16.98 -1.77 -24.74
C THR A 123 -16.46 -3.20 -24.54
N SER A 124 -15.20 -3.47 -24.86
CA SER A 124 -14.56 -4.77 -24.62
C SER A 124 -14.46 -5.10 -23.12
N LEU A 125 -14.12 -4.12 -22.28
CA LEU A 125 -14.07 -4.31 -20.83
C LEU A 125 -15.46 -4.61 -20.24
N LEU A 126 -16.49 -3.88 -20.67
CA LEU A 126 -17.88 -4.14 -20.24
C LEU A 126 -18.36 -5.55 -20.64
N LYS A 127 -17.94 -6.05 -21.82
CA LYS A 127 -18.26 -7.42 -22.27
C LYS A 127 -17.59 -8.51 -21.41
N ILE A 128 -16.40 -8.24 -20.88
CA ILE A 128 -15.66 -9.20 -20.05
C ILE A 128 -16.11 -9.12 -18.58
N ALA A 129 -16.66 -7.98 -18.14
CA ALA A 129 -17.09 -7.75 -16.76
C ALA A 129 -18.01 -8.84 -16.16
N PRO A 130 -18.99 -9.42 -16.87
CA PRO A 130 -19.80 -10.52 -16.33
C PRO A 130 -18.96 -11.74 -15.92
N CYS A 131 -17.92 -12.06 -16.69
CA CYS A 131 -16.98 -13.13 -16.34
C CYS A 131 -16.20 -12.74 -15.07
N VAL A 132 -15.58 -11.56 -15.05
CA VAL A 132 -14.83 -11.07 -13.89
C VAL A 132 -15.69 -11.05 -12.62
N ASN A 133 -16.94 -10.62 -12.72
CA ASN A 133 -17.88 -10.57 -11.60
C ASN A 133 -18.21 -11.95 -11.01
N ARG A 134 -18.14 -13.03 -11.80
CA ARG A 134 -18.33 -14.40 -11.29
C ARG A 134 -17.16 -14.85 -10.42
N HIS A 135 -15.94 -14.49 -10.82
CA HIS A 135 -14.70 -14.91 -10.16
C HIS A 135 -14.27 -13.97 -9.02
N LEU A 136 -14.67 -12.69 -9.08
CA LEU A 136 -14.35 -11.64 -8.11
C LEU A 136 -14.62 -12.00 -6.64
N ARG A 137 -15.66 -12.81 -6.40
CA ARG A 137 -16.14 -13.17 -5.04
C ARG A 137 -15.79 -14.59 -4.63
N THR A 138 -15.45 -15.44 -5.60
CA THR A 138 -15.32 -16.89 -5.43
C THR A 138 -13.87 -17.35 -5.51
N GLU A 139 -13.01 -16.63 -6.23
CA GLU A 139 -11.58 -16.94 -6.36
C GLU A 139 -10.72 -16.15 -5.36
N THR A 140 -11.22 -15.95 -4.13
CA THR A 140 -10.38 -15.42 -3.06
C THR A 140 -9.32 -16.43 -2.63
N ILE A 141 -9.50 -17.72 -2.89
CA ILE A 141 -8.60 -18.82 -2.49
C ILE A 141 -7.14 -18.52 -2.87
N CYS A 142 -6.88 -17.99 -4.07
CA CYS A 142 -5.52 -17.67 -4.51
C CYS A 142 -4.93 -16.50 -3.70
N LEU A 143 -5.73 -15.46 -3.44
CA LEU A 143 -5.33 -14.31 -2.63
C LEU A 143 -5.20 -14.67 -1.15
N ASP A 144 -6.08 -15.51 -0.62
CA ASP A 144 -6.09 -15.96 0.77
C ASP A 144 -4.87 -16.83 1.05
N ASN A 145 -4.55 -17.75 0.13
CA ASN A 145 -3.32 -18.55 0.20
C ASN A 145 -2.08 -17.66 0.09
N TRP A 146 -2.07 -16.73 -0.86
CA TRP A 146 -0.96 -15.79 -1.02
C TRP A 146 -0.78 -14.92 0.23
N LEU A 147 -1.84 -14.34 0.79
CA LEU A 147 -1.80 -13.55 2.01
C LEU A 147 -1.35 -14.37 3.22
N LYS A 148 -1.79 -15.63 3.31
CA LYS A 148 -1.35 -16.56 4.36
C LYS A 148 0.15 -16.83 4.25
N ASP A 149 0.67 -17.07 3.06
CA ASP A 149 2.10 -17.25 2.84
C ASP A 149 2.87 -15.96 3.14
N PHE A 150 2.34 -14.82 2.71
CA PHE A 150 2.93 -13.51 2.96
C PHE A 150 2.97 -13.15 4.47
N SER A 151 1.91 -13.50 5.20
CA SER A 151 1.81 -13.25 6.65
C SER A 151 2.81 -14.03 7.49
N ARG A 152 3.38 -15.12 6.93
CA ARG A 152 4.37 -15.97 7.60
C ARG A 152 5.80 -15.49 7.39
N ILE A 153 6.03 -14.60 6.41
CA ILE A 153 7.37 -14.05 6.11
C ILE A 153 8.05 -13.42 7.35
N PRO A 154 7.35 -12.64 8.20
CA PRO A 154 7.96 -12.05 9.40
C PRO A 154 8.44 -13.11 10.41
N ASP A 155 7.79 -14.26 10.46
CA ASP A 155 8.07 -15.35 11.41
C ASP A 155 9.18 -16.30 10.93
N LEU A 156 9.67 -16.15 9.69
CA LEU A 156 10.79 -16.93 9.19
C LEU A 156 12.10 -16.50 9.86
N GLU A 157 12.82 -17.43 10.49
CA GLU A 157 14.10 -17.15 11.15
C GLU A 157 15.21 -16.77 10.17
N ASN A 158 15.16 -17.29 8.93
CA ASN A 158 16.20 -17.11 7.93
C ASN A 158 15.77 -16.12 6.84
N ASP A 159 16.54 -15.04 6.69
CA ASP A 159 16.27 -13.98 5.71
C ASP A 159 16.34 -14.47 4.26
N LYS A 160 17.08 -15.54 3.96
CA LYS A 160 17.11 -16.12 2.61
C LYS A 160 15.78 -16.75 2.22
N ASP A 161 15.06 -17.31 3.19
CA ASP A 161 13.77 -17.96 2.95
C ASP A 161 12.68 -16.90 2.75
N LYS A 162 12.85 -15.70 3.32
CA LYS A 162 11.98 -14.53 3.07
C LYS A 162 12.05 -14.04 1.62
N ILE A 163 13.21 -14.14 0.97
CA ILE A 163 13.42 -13.67 -0.42
C ILE A 163 12.59 -14.49 -1.41
N ILE A 164 12.43 -15.79 -1.18
CA ILE A 164 11.61 -16.68 -2.03
C ILE A 164 10.15 -16.21 -2.08
N HIS A 165 9.67 -15.57 -1.01
CA HIS A 165 8.31 -15.05 -0.92
C HIS A 165 8.18 -13.57 -1.34
N GLY A 166 9.30 -12.86 -1.50
CA GLY A 166 9.33 -11.42 -1.81
C GLY A 166 9.31 -11.08 -3.31
N CYS A 167 9.59 -12.05 -4.19
CA CYS A 167 9.60 -11.85 -5.63
C CYS A 167 8.59 -12.77 -6.32
N TRP A 168 7.64 -12.14 -7.02
CA TRP A 168 6.86 -12.73 -8.10
C TRP A 168 7.21 -11.99 -9.40
#